data_AF-A0A958AUV6-F1
#
_entry.id   AF-A0A958AUV6-F1
#
_cell.length_a   1.000
_cell.length_b   1.000
_cell.length_c   1.000
_cell.angle_alpha   90.00
_cell.angle_beta   90.00
_cell.angle_gamma   90.00
#
_symmetry.space_group_name_H-M   'P 1'
#
loop_
_entity.id
_entity.type
_entity.pdbx_description
1 polymer ?
#
loop_
_entity_poly.entity_id
_entity_poly.type
_entity_poly.pdbx_seq_one_letter_code
_entity_poly.pdbx_strand_id
1 'polypeptide(L)'
;MLAPAEMERYLESQANQIEWVLHSHRVPARVLGGTVTPRWIHYQILPEFATKIARITALSEEIALHLGASSVRIARQGASVQIEVPRLNPQKVGLMDLFAKLSDMPRQSTVLGMDNSGSPLILRLASPEVAHVLIAGTTGSGKT
;
A
#
# COMPACT_ATOMS: atom_id res chain seq x y z
N MET A 1 -10.11 14.59 -6.09
CA MET A 1 -10.41 13.44 -5.21
C MET A 1 -11.77 12.92 -5.65
N LEU A 2 -11.95 11.60 -5.83
CA LEU A 2 -13.26 11.05 -6.20
C LEU A 2 -14.24 11.25 -5.05
N ALA A 3 -15.53 11.45 -5.36
CA ALA A 3 -16.58 11.48 -4.34
C ALA A 3 -16.68 10.09 -3.65
N PRO A 4 -17.15 9.99 -2.39
CA PRO A 4 -17.19 8.71 -1.67
C PRO A 4 -17.88 7.57 -2.43
N ALA A 5 -19.04 7.82 -3.03
CA ALA A 5 -19.77 6.83 -3.82
C ALA A 5 -19.11 6.49 -5.18
N GLU A 6 -18.28 7.40 -5.72
CA GLU A 6 -17.48 7.11 -6.91
C GLU A 6 -16.27 6.26 -6.55
N MET A 7 -15.65 6.53 -5.39
CA MET A 7 -14.55 5.73 -4.88
C MET A 7 -14.99 4.29 -4.59
N GLU A 8 -16.13 4.09 -3.93
CA GLU A 8 -16.65 2.75 -3.63
C GLU A 8 -16.86 1.93 -4.91
N ARG A 9 -17.53 2.51 -5.92
CA ARG A 9 -17.71 1.86 -7.23
C ARG A 9 -16.39 1.58 -7.94
N TYR A 10 -15.42 2.50 -7.83
CA TYR A 10 -14.09 2.31 -8.41
C TYR A 10 -13.35 1.14 -7.75
N LEU A 11 -13.38 1.04 -6.41
CA LEU A 11 -12.76 -0.06 -5.67
C LEU A 11 -13.42 -1.41 -6.00
N GLU A 12 -14.75 -1.44 -6.08
CA GLU A 12 -15.50 -2.65 -6.44
C GLU A 12 -15.19 -3.09 -7.88
N SER A 13 -15.15 -2.15 -8.82
CA SER A 13 -14.78 -2.43 -10.21
C SER A 13 -13.38 -3.04 -10.31
N GLN A 14 -12.39 -2.48 -9.62
CA GLN A 14 -11.03 -3.03 -9.62
C GLN A 14 -10.95 -4.39 -8.91
N ALA A 15 -11.68 -4.57 -7.80
CA ALA A 15 -11.77 -5.85 -7.10
C ALA A 15 -12.30 -6.95 -8.02
N ASN A 16 -13.42 -6.69 -8.71
CA ASN A 16 -14.02 -7.62 -9.68
C ASN A 16 -13.04 -7.96 -10.81
N GLN A 17 -12.25 -6.99 -11.26
CA GLN A 17 -11.28 -7.19 -12.31
C GLN A 17 -10.08 -8.04 -11.84
N ILE A 18 -9.61 -7.84 -10.60
CA ILE A 18 -8.59 -8.70 -9.98
C ILE A 18 -9.11 -10.14 -9.91
N GLU A 19 -10.31 -10.35 -9.38
CA GLU A 19 -10.92 -11.69 -9.30
C GLU A 19 -11.07 -12.33 -10.68
N TRP A 20 -11.51 -11.56 -11.68
CA TRP A 20 -11.67 -12.04 -13.05
C TRP A 20 -10.34 -12.50 -13.68
N VAL A 21 -9.25 -11.74 -13.49
CA VAL A 21 -7.91 -12.16 -13.94
C VAL A 21 -7.49 -13.45 -13.25
N LEU A 22 -7.60 -13.49 -11.92
CA LEU A 22 -7.21 -14.67 -11.13
C LEU A 22 -8.01 -15.92 -11.54
N HIS A 23 -9.32 -15.77 -11.72
CA HIS A 23 -10.21 -16.84 -12.18
C HIS A 23 -9.85 -17.33 -13.60
N SER A 24 -9.61 -16.41 -14.54
CA SER A 24 -9.22 -16.74 -15.92
C SER A 24 -7.93 -17.57 -16.00
N HIS A 25 -7.02 -17.39 -15.05
CA HIS A 25 -5.77 -18.15 -14.94
C HIS A 25 -5.87 -19.39 -14.03
N ARG A 26 -7.09 -19.78 -13.63
CA ARG A 26 -7.36 -20.92 -12.73
C ARG A 26 -6.62 -20.80 -11.40
N VAL A 27 -6.62 -19.60 -10.83
CA VAL A 27 -6.09 -19.26 -9.51
C VAL A 27 -7.25 -18.71 -8.67
N PRO A 28 -8.19 -19.55 -8.22
CA PRO A 28 -9.40 -19.06 -7.58
C PRO A 28 -9.05 -18.39 -6.23
N ALA A 29 -9.58 -17.19 -6.05
CA ALA A 29 -9.39 -16.35 -4.89
C ALA A 29 -10.50 -15.29 -4.84
N ARG A 30 -10.75 -14.74 -3.66
CA ARG A 30 -11.75 -13.71 -3.42
C ARG A 30 -11.12 -12.44 -2.86
N VAL A 31 -11.52 -11.28 -3.36
CA VAL A 31 -11.16 -9.97 -2.81
C VAL A 31 -12.13 -9.66 -1.66
N LEU A 32 -11.58 -9.41 -0.46
CA LEU A 32 -12.36 -9.09 0.74
C LEU A 32 -12.70 -7.59 0.81
N GLY A 33 -11.92 -6.74 0.16
CA GLY A 33 -12.11 -5.30 0.14
C GLY A 33 -10.86 -4.56 -0.30
N GLY A 34 -11.03 -3.25 -0.54
CA GLY A 34 -9.97 -2.32 -0.92
C GLY A 34 -9.83 -1.20 0.12
N THR A 35 -8.59 -0.93 0.56
CA THR A 35 -8.27 0.19 1.44
C THR A 35 -7.42 1.21 0.69
N VAL A 36 -7.90 2.45 0.62
CA VAL A 36 -7.18 3.55 -0.02
C VAL A 36 -6.15 4.14 0.94
N THR A 37 -4.89 4.22 0.51
CA THR A 37 -3.81 4.93 1.20
C THR A 37 -3.40 6.16 0.37
N PRO A 38 -2.49 7.03 0.85
CA PRO A 38 -2.09 8.22 0.08
C PRO A 38 -1.56 7.90 -1.32
N ARG A 39 -0.79 6.82 -1.47
CA ARG A 39 -0.13 6.47 -2.75
C ARG A 39 -0.65 5.20 -3.41
N TRP A 40 -1.26 4.31 -2.63
CA TRP A 40 -1.63 2.97 -3.08
C TRP A 40 -3.09 2.67 -2.73
N ILE A 41 -3.62 1.63 -3.35
CA ILE A 41 -4.85 0.96 -2.95
C ILE A 41 -4.46 -0.46 -2.62
N HIS A 42 -4.81 -0.90 -1.43
CA HIS A 42 -4.50 -2.24 -0.95
C HIS A 42 -5.74 -3.10 -1.07
N TYR A 43 -5.70 -4.11 -1.92
CA TYR A 43 -6.75 -5.13 -2.00
C TYR A 43 -6.33 -6.34 -1.19
N GLN A 44 -7.18 -6.76 -0.26
CA GLN A 44 -6.97 -7.98 0.51
C GLN A 44 -7.63 -9.15 -0.23
N ILE A 45 -6.85 -10.18 -0.53
CA ILE A 45 -7.29 -11.35 -1.28
C ILE A 45 -7.16 -12.59 -0.40
N LEU A 46 -8.25 -13.33 -0.30
CA LEU A 46 -8.30 -14.63 0.32
C LEU A 46 -8.19 -15.71 -0.78
N PRO A 47 -7.02 -16.36 -0.93
CA PRO A 47 -6.88 -17.49 -1.84
C PRO A 47 -7.73 -18.67 -1.37
N GLU A 48 -8.25 -19.45 -2.32
CA GLU A 48 -8.88 -20.74 -1.99
C GLU A 48 -7.87 -21.74 -1.41
N PHE A 49 -8.40 -22.76 -0.72
CA PHE A 49 -7.59 -23.85 -0.19
C PHE A 49 -6.76 -24.50 -1.31
N ALA A 50 -5.47 -24.72 -1.06
CA ALA A 50 -4.47 -25.20 -2.02
C ALA A 50 -3.97 -24.21 -3.10
N THR A 51 -4.48 -22.98 -3.17
CA THR A 51 -3.89 -21.95 -4.06
C THR A 51 -2.53 -21.49 -3.53
N LYS A 52 -1.46 -21.80 -4.26
CA LYS A 52 -0.10 -21.35 -3.93
C LYS A 52 0.04 -19.85 -4.18
N ILE A 53 0.54 -19.11 -3.19
CA ILE A 53 0.81 -17.66 -3.31
C ILE A 53 1.68 -17.35 -4.53
N ALA A 54 2.67 -18.20 -4.84
CA ALA A 54 3.53 -18.03 -6.01
C ALA A 54 2.75 -17.94 -7.34
N ARG A 55 1.59 -18.59 -7.47
CA ARG A 55 0.74 -18.48 -8.66
C ARG A 55 0.05 -17.12 -8.75
N ILE A 56 -0.32 -16.51 -7.62
CA ILE A 56 -0.88 -15.16 -7.57
C ILE A 56 0.23 -14.15 -7.88
N THR A 57 1.40 -14.30 -7.25
CA THR A 57 2.56 -13.43 -7.48
C THR A 57 3.01 -13.45 -8.95
N ALA A 58 2.93 -14.61 -9.62
CA ALA A 58 3.27 -14.74 -11.04
C ALA A 58 2.32 -14.01 -11.99
N LEU A 59 1.14 -13.58 -11.53
CA LEU A 59 0.14 -12.84 -12.34
C LEU A 59 0.21 -11.33 -12.11
N SER A 60 1.28 -10.82 -11.50
CA SER A 60 1.41 -9.38 -11.21
C SER A 60 1.33 -8.53 -12.48
N GLU A 61 1.95 -8.96 -13.57
CA GLU A 61 1.93 -8.24 -14.85
C GLU A 61 0.54 -8.25 -15.50
N GLU A 62 -0.14 -9.40 -15.56
CA GLU A 62 -1.51 -9.50 -16.07
C GLU A 62 -2.51 -8.70 -15.25
N ILE A 63 -2.38 -8.72 -13.92
CA ILE A 63 -3.23 -7.92 -13.02
C ILE A 63 -2.97 -6.43 -13.28
N ALA A 64 -1.71 -6.00 -13.36
CA ALA A 64 -1.37 -4.61 -13.64
C ALA A 64 -1.94 -4.15 -14.99
N LEU A 65 -1.79 -4.98 -16.04
CA LEU A 65 -2.29 -4.73 -17.38
C LEU A 65 -3.80 -4.50 -17.39
N HIS A 66 -4.59 -5.39 -16.78
CA HIS A 66 -6.04 -5.26 -16.77
C HIS A 66 -6.49 -4.07 -15.93
N LEU A 67 -5.82 -3.79 -14.81
CA LEU A 67 -6.13 -2.63 -13.98
C LEU A 67 -5.67 -1.29 -14.58
N GLY A 68 -4.97 -1.28 -15.73
CA GLY A 68 -4.37 -0.07 -16.31
C GLY A 68 -3.30 0.56 -15.41
N ALA A 69 -2.67 -0.23 -14.54
CA ALA A 69 -1.64 0.20 -13.62
C ALA A 69 -0.25 -0.01 -14.22
N SER A 70 0.72 0.84 -13.85
CA SER A 70 2.11 0.67 -14.29
C SER A 70 2.75 -0.62 -13.77
N SER A 71 2.36 -1.04 -12.57
CA SER A 71 2.82 -2.25 -11.89
C SER A 71 1.94 -2.50 -10.67
N VAL A 72 1.87 -3.73 -10.19
CA VAL A 72 1.30 -4.05 -8.87
C VAL A 72 2.33 -4.78 -8.02
N ARG A 73 2.25 -4.62 -6.70
CA ARG A 73 3.07 -5.37 -5.74
C ARG A 73 2.20 -6.36 -4.98
N ILE A 74 2.68 -7.59 -4.85
CA ILE A 74 1.94 -8.69 -4.23
C ILE A 74 2.72 -9.18 -3.02
N ALA A 75 2.12 -9.15 -1.84
CA ALA A 75 2.75 -9.55 -0.59
C ALA A 75 1.85 -10.49 0.22
N ARG A 76 2.45 -11.42 0.96
CA ARG A 76 1.72 -12.26 1.91
C ARG A 76 1.43 -11.46 3.18
N GLN A 77 0.19 -11.53 3.68
CA GLN A 77 -0.22 -10.95 4.95
C GLN A 77 -1.01 -11.99 5.76
N GLY A 78 -0.31 -12.72 6.62
CA GLY A 78 -0.89 -13.81 7.40
C GLY A 78 -1.44 -14.93 6.52
N ALA A 79 -2.76 -15.12 6.56
CA ALA A 79 -3.52 -16.08 5.75
C ALA A 79 -4.05 -15.49 4.42
N SER A 80 -3.93 -14.17 4.22
CA SER A 80 -4.34 -13.49 2.98
C SER A 80 -3.14 -13.03 2.16
N VAL A 81 -3.41 -12.62 0.93
CA VAL A 81 -2.48 -11.93 0.04
C VAL A 81 -2.94 -10.49 -0.07
N GLN A 82 -2.01 -9.54 -0.08
CA GLN A 82 -2.27 -8.13 -0.34
C GLN A 82 -1.74 -7.78 -1.71
N ILE A 83 -2.57 -7.16 -2.55
CA ILE A 83 -2.15 -6.53 -3.80
C ILE A 83 -2.18 -5.01 -3.62
N GLU A 84 -1.03 -4.38 -3.79
CA GLU A 84 -0.85 -2.94 -3.77
C GLU A 84 -0.90 -2.42 -5.22
N VAL A 85 -1.90 -1.60 -5.52
CA VAL A 85 -2.12 -0.97 -6.82
C VAL A 85 -1.82 0.53 -6.71
N PRO A 86 -1.01 1.13 -7.60
CA PRO A 86 -0.75 2.57 -7.58
C PRO A 86 -2.03 3.36 -7.80
N ARG A 87 -2.20 4.43 -7.03
CA ARG A 87 -3.30 5.38 -7.29
C ARG A 87 -3.01 6.17 -8.57
N LEU A 88 -4.06 6.41 -9.35
CA LEU A 88 -4.00 7.30 -10.53
C LEU A 88 -3.53 8.72 -10.16
N ASN A 89 -3.95 9.21 -8.99
CA ASN A 89 -3.50 10.49 -8.45
C ASN A 89 -2.96 10.27 -7.03
N PRO A 90 -1.67 9.92 -6.89
CA PRO A 90 -1.05 9.70 -5.59
C PRO A 90 -0.97 11.03 -4.84
N GLN A 91 -1.47 11.03 -3.61
CA GLN A 91 -1.41 12.20 -2.74
C GLN A 91 0.00 12.31 -2.16
N LYS A 92 0.59 13.50 -2.30
CA LYS A 92 1.85 13.82 -1.62
C LYS A 92 1.60 13.87 -0.11
N VAL A 93 2.51 13.28 0.65
CA VAL A 93 2.53 13.42 2.11
C VAL A 93 3.34 14.67 2.42
N GLY A 94 2.66 15.75 2.82
CA GLY A 94 3.29 17.01 3.17
C GLY A 94 3.87 16.96 4.58
N LEU A 95 5.11 17.44 4.74
CA LEU A 95 5.75 17.51 6.06
C LEU A 95 4.96 18.39 7.03
N MET A 96 4.49 19.55 6.56
CA MET A 96 3.69 20.48 7.38
C MET A 96 2.35 19.87 7.81
N ASP A 97 1.70 19.11 6.92
CA ASP A 97 0.45 18.42 7.25
C ASP A 97 0.64 17.38 8.37
N LEU A 98 1.80 16.73 8.40
CA LEU A 98 2.15 15.79 9.47
C LEU A 98 2.43 16.50 10.79
N PHE A 99 3.17 17.60 10.76
CA PHE A 99 3.40 18.42 11.96
C PHE A 99 2.10 18.96 12.54
N ALA A 100 1.15 19.37 11.70
CA ALA A 100 -0.15 19.86 12.15
C ALA A 100 -0.99 18.79 12.88
N LYS A 101 -0.70 17.49 12.67
CA LYS A 101 -1.36 16.38 13.40
C LYS A 101 -0.70 16.05 14.74
N LEU A 102 0.46 16.63 15.03
CA LEU A 102 1.17 16.40 16.28
C LEU A 102 0.78 17.44 17.32
N SER A 103 0.35 16.99 18.50
CA SER A 103 0.07 17.87 19.63
C SER A 103 1.34 18.35 20.34
N ASP A 104 2.37 17.50 20.37
CA ASP A 104 3.68 17.79 20.93
C ASP A 104 4.75 16.98 20.18
N MET A 105 5.97 17.50 20.13
CA MET A 105 7.12 16.82 19.52
C MET A 105 8.22 16.68 20.57
N PRO A 106 8.59 15.43 20.95
CA PRO A 106 9.69 15.23 21.89
C PRO A 106 10.99 15.83 21.35
N ARG A 107 11.81 16.38 22.25
CA ARG A 107 13.14 16.93 21.89
C ARG A 107 13.97 15.90 21.13
N GLN A 108 14.78 16.38 20.18
CA GLN A 108 15.66 15.55 19.34
C GLN A 108 14.91 14.41 18.64
N SER A 109 13.70 14.70 18.16
CA SER A 109 12.91 13.79 17.33
C SER A 109 12.68 14.39 15.96
N THR A 110 12.39 13.55 14.97
CA THR A 110 12.03 13.99 13.62
C THR A 110 10.86 13.17 13.08
N VAL A 111 10.07 13.78 12.19
CA VAL A 111 8.99 13.09 11.47
C VAL A 111 9.60 12.42 10.24
N LEU A 112 9.44 11.10 10.13
CA LEU A 112 9.91 10.32 8.98
C LEU A 112 8.90 10.31 7.83
N GLY A 113 7.62 10.46 8.15
CA GLY A 113 6.54 10.39 7.18
C GLY A 113 5.23 9.95 7.83
N MET A 114 4.48 9.14 7.10
CA MET A 114 3.17 8.63 7.50
C MET A 114 3.24 7.10 7.53
N ASP A 115 2.65 6.49 8.55
CA ASP A 115 2.49 5.04 8.61
C ASP A 115 1.27 4.55 7.78
N ASN A 116 1.02 3.25 7.80
CA ASN A 116 -0.07 2.62 7.06
C ASN A 116 -1.47 3.01 7.57
N SER A 117 -1.58 3.57 8.78
CA SER A 117 -2.83 4.05 9.37
C SER A 117 -3.13 5.51 9.04
N GLY A 118 -2.18 6.22 8.42
CA GLY A 118 -2.30 7.65 8.15
C GLY A 118 -1.74 8.56 9.26
N SER A 119 -1.10 7.98 10.26
CA SER A 119 -0.55 8.67 11.43
C SER A 119 0.90 9.10 11.19
N PRO A 120 1.35 10.25 11.75
CA PRO A 120 2.76 10.65 11.65
C PRO A 120 3.68 9.62 12.30
N LEU A 121 4.70 9.18 11.56
CA LEU A 121 5.76 8.30 12.06
C LEU A 121 6.89 9.16 12.62
N ILE A 122 7.17 9.02 13.92
CA ILE A 122 8.18 9.82 14.64
C ILE A 122 9.39 8.95 14.99
N LEU A 123 10.59 9.44 14.68
CA LEU A 123 11.85 8.87 15.16
C LEU A 123 12.40 9.70 16.31
N ARG A 124 12.61 9.07 17.46
CA ARG A 124 13.21 9.70 18.65
C ARG A 124 14.70 9.38 18.70
N LEU A 125 15.54 10.33 18.27
CA LEU A 125 17.00 10.12 18.19
C LEU A 125 17.66 9.98 19.56
N ALA A 126 17.07 10.60 20.59
CA ALA A 126 17.55 10.53 21.96
C ALA A 126 17.08 9.27 22.72
N SER A 127 16.34 8.36 22.06
CA SER A 127 15.91 7.12 22.72
C SER A 127 17.13 6.26 23.06
N PRO A 128 17.20 5.64 24.25
CA PRO A 128 18.29 4.72 24.60
C PRO A 128 18.34 3.48 23.68
N GLU A 129 17.25 3.18 22.98
CA GLU A 129 17.17 2.10 21.99
C GLU A 129 17.75 2.50 20.61
N VAL A 130 18.07 3.78 20.41
CA VAL A 130 18.58 4.33 19.15
C VAL A 130 20.01 4.81 19.35
N ALA A 131 20.99 3.95 19.04
CA ALA A 131 22.40 4.32 19.11
C ALA A 131 22.83 5.23 17.94
N HIS A 132 22.53 4.81 16.70
CA HIS A 132 22.83 5.54 15.46
C HIS A 132 21.77 5.24 14.39
N VAL A 133 21.67 6.10 13.37
CA VAL A 133 20.72 5.96 12.26
C VAL A 133 21.49 5.94 10.93
N LEU A 134 21.23 4.92 10.10
CA LEU A 134 21.77 4.80 8.75
C LEU A 134 20.65 5.01 7.72
N ILE A 135 20.83 5.97 6.81
CA ILE A 135 19.89 6.22 5.69
C ILE A 135 20.59 5.83 4.38
N ALA A 136 20.12 4.76 3.74
CA ALA A 136 20.72 4.22 2.51
C ALA A 136 19.67 3.96 1.42
N GLY A 137 20.07 4.03 0.14
CA GLY A 137 19.18 3.80 -1.01
C GLY A 137 19.76 4.32 -2.33
N THR A 138 19.06 4.11 -3.44
CA THR A 138 19.48 4.54 -4.79
C THR A 138 19.09 5.99 -5.11
N THR A 139 19.69 6.59 -6.15
CA THR A 139 19.29 7.95 -6.61
C THR A 139 17.82 7.97 -7.00
N GLY A 140 17.11 9.05 -6.63
CA GLY A 140 15.67 9.17 -6.89
C GLY A 140 14.76 8.43 -5.90
N SER A 141 15.31 7.70 -4.92
CA SER A 141 14.51 7.02 -3.88
C SER A 141 13.94 7.97 -2.81
N GLY A 142 14.23 9.27 -2.87
CA GLY A 142 13.79 10.28 -1.90
C GLY A 142 14.63 10.37 -0.62
N LYS A 143 15.96 10.18 -0.70
CA LYS A 143 16.87 10.36 0.45
C LYS A 143 17.32 11.80 0.69
N THR A 144 17.54 12.54 -0.38
CA THR A 144 17.86 13.98 -0.40
C THR A 144 16.59 14.75 -0.65
#